data_AF-A0AAV0Q8W3-F1
#
_entry.id   AF-A0AAV0Q8W3-F1
#
_cell.length_a   1.000
_cell.length_b   1.000
_cell.length_c   1.000
_cell.angle_alpha   90.00
_cell.angle_beta   90.00
_cell.angle_gamma   90.00
#
_symmetry.space_group_name_H-M   'P 1'
#
loop_
_entity.id
_entity.type
_entity.pdbx_description
1 polymer ?
#
loop_
_entity_poly.entity_id
_entity_poly.type
_entity_poly.pdbx_seq_one_letter_code
_entity_poly.pdbx_strand_id
1 'polypeptide(L)'
;MEQILGLGYGNIPVDDVADQRNATLSSPSGYRMVPWLNWGEWESVKDSLFSDSPHKVAFALHRISTWRSRGCLPVVIDVTASIIEIQQKDPVYRYL
;
A
#
# COMPACT_ATOMS: atom_id res chain seq x y z
N MET A 1 -22.14 57.75 -10.63
CA MET A 1 -21.98 58.22 -12.03
C MET A 1 -20.94 57.33 -12.67
N GLU A 2 -21.29 56.79 -13.83
CA GLU A 2 -20.61 55.78 -14.63
C GLU A 2 -19.33 56.28 -15.32
N GLN A 3 -18.33 55.37 -15.42
CA GLN A 3 -17.33 55.12 -16.49
C GLN A 3 -16.34 56.27 -16.88
N ILE A 4 -15.12 56.07 -17.44
CA ILE A 4 -14.68 55.17 -18.52
C ILE A 4 -13.11 55.01 -18.57
N LEU A 5 -12.65 53.77 -18.79
CA LEU A 5 -11.45 53.21 -19.50
C LEU A 5 -10.08 53.94 -19.57
N GLY A 6 -9.00 53.16 -19.36
CA GLY A 6 -7.65 53.48 -19.86
C GLY A 6 -6.58 52.48 -19.45
N LEU A 7 -6.39 51.42 -20.25
CA LEU A 7 -5.29 50.46 -20.11
C LEU A 7 -3.93 51.17 -20.30
N GLY A 8 -3.10 51.14 -19.26
CA GLY A 8 -1.68 51.51 -19.34
C GLY A 8 -0.84 50.41 -18.71
N TYR A 9 -0.39 49.46 -19.52
CA TYR A 9 0.61 48.46 -19.12
C TYR A 9 1.97 49.15 -18.94
N GLY A 10 2.25 49.56 -17.69
CA GLY A 10 3.59 49.96 -17.26
C GLY A 10 4.23 48.79 -16.51
N ASN A 11 5.34 48.27 -17.04
CA ASN A 11 6.14 47.19 -16.45
C ASN A 11 6.48 47.48 -14.99
N ILE A 12 5.97 46.67 -14.06
CA ILE A 12 6.47 46.59 -12.68
C ILE A 12 7.63 45.59 -12.66
N PRO A 13 8.79 45.92 -12.07
CA PRO A 13 9.92 45.01 -11.92
C PRO A 13 9.53 43.73 -11.18
N VAL A 14 9.93 42.60 -11.75
CA VAL A 14 9.76 41.25 -11.16
C VAL A 14 10.73 41.07 -10.00
N ASP A 15 10.42 41.66 -8.84
CA ASP A 15 11.17 41.41 -7.61
C ASP A 15 10.65 40.13 -6.93
N ASP A 16 11.52 39.11 -6.98
CA ASP A 16 11.70 37.98 -6.08
C ASP A 16 10.58 37.69 -5.07
N VAL A 17 9.52 37.05 -5.53
CA VAL A 17 8.78 36.11 -4.67
C VAL A 17 9.44 34.76 -4.87
N ALA A 18 10.40 34.46 -4.00
CA ALA A 18 10.90 33.12 -3.78
C ALA A 18 9.67 32.22 -3.54
N ASP A 19 9.25 31.53 -4.59
CA ASP A 19 8.28 30.47 -4.50
C ASP A 19 8.97 29.35 -3.74
N GLN A 20 8.85 29.43 -2.41
CA GLN A 20 9.07 28.36 -1.47
C GLN A 20 8.03 27.27 -1.76
N ARG A 21 8.03 26.74 -3.00
CA ARG A 21 7.52 25.41 -3.28
C ARG A 21 8.33 24.56 -2.34
N ASN A 22 7.69 24.07 -1.29
CA ASN A 22 8.14 22.93 -0.55
C ASN A 22 8.60 21.92 -1.61
N ALA A 23 9.91 21.90 -1.88
CA ALA A 23 10.58 20.74 -2.36
C ALA A 23 10.46 19.79 -1.18
N THR A 24 9.26 19.21 -1.06
CA THR A 24 9.03 17.96 -0.38
C THR A 24 10.12 17.09 -0.92
N LEU A 25 11.15 16.90 -0.11
CA LEU A 25 12.28 16.06 -0.41
C LEU A 25 11.65 14.70 -0.69
N SER A 26 11.34 14.43 -1.96
CA SER A 26 10.86 13.14 -2.40
C SER A 26 12.05 12.24 -2.16
N SER A 27 12.05 11.62 -0.98
CA SER A 27 13.11 10.72 -0.58
C SER A 27 13.30 9.72 -1.73
N PRO A 28 14.51 9.63 -2.30
CA PRO A 28 14.75 8.77 -3.44
C PRO A 28 14.80 7.32 -2.95
N SER A 29 13.62 6.73 -2.79
CA SER A 29 13.48 5.30 -2.69
C SER A 29 12.05 4.91 -3.06
N GLY A 30 11.85 4.49 -4.32
CA GLY A 30 10.66 3.72 -4.72
C GLY A 30 10.57 2.33 -4.05
N TYR A 31 11.30 2.13 -2.94
CA TYR A 31 11.35 0.89 -2.19
C TYR A 31 10.26 0.93 -1.13
N ARG A 32 9.29 0.03 -1.26
CA ARG A 32 8.25 -0.16 -0.26
C ARG A 32 8.74 -1.13 0.81
N MET A 33 8.59 -0.75 2.08
CA MET A 33 8.78 -1.68 3.18
C MET A 33 7.69 -2.75 3.13
N VAL A 34 8.11 -4.00 3.28
CA VAL A 34 7.25 -5.18 3.29
C VAL A 34 7.41 -5.91 4.62
N PRO A 35 6.40 -6.66 5.06
CA PRO A 35 6.43 -7.26 6.37
C PRO A 35 7.20 -8.59 6.43
N TRP A 36 7.63 -9.17 5.31
CA TRP A 36 8.46 -10.37 5.28
C TRP A 36 9.96 -10.02 5.34
N LEU A 37 10.75 -10.95 5.89
CA LEU A 37 12.20 -10.83 6.07
C LEU A 37 12.95 -10.87 4.74
N ASN A 38 12.52 -11.75 3.83
CA ASN A 38 13.13 -11.92 2.51
C ASN A 38 12.11 -12.53 1.52
N TRP A 39 12.46 -12.52 0.24
CA TRP A 39 11.61 -13.08 -0.82
C TRP A 39 11.28 -14.57 -0.63
N GLY A 40 12.18 -15.35 -0.01
CA GLY A 40 11.92 -16.76 0.29
C GLY A 40 10.82 -16.96 1.33
N GLU A 41 10.73 -16.10 2.35
CA GLU A 41 9.61 -16.12 3.29
C GLU A 41 8.29 -15.80 2.59
N TRP A 42 8.28 -14.78 1.71
CA TRP A 42 7.09 -14.46 0.91
C TRP A 42 6.65 -15.64 0.05
N GLU A 43 7.57 -16.25 -0.69
CA GLU A 43 7.27 -17.37 -1.58
C GLU A 43 6.75 -18.58 -0.80
N SER A 44 7.39 -18.93 0.32
CA SER A 44 6.94 -20.02 1.19
C SER A 44 5.53 -19.79 1.74
N VAL A 45 5.20 -18.57 2.14
CA VAL A 45 3.85 -18.22 2.63
C VAL A 45 2.84 -18.29 1.50
N LYS A 46 3.15 -17.70 0.34
CA LYS A 46 2.29 -17.71 -0.84
C LYS A 46 1.98 -19.14 -1.29
N ASP A 47 2.99 -19.99 -1.43
CA ASP A 47 2.80 -21.39 -1.85
C ASP A 47 2.03 -22.21 -0.79
N SER A 48 2.27 -21.92 0.49
CA SER A 48 1.56 -22.59 1.58
C SER A 48 0.10 -22.16 1.70
N LEU A 49 -0.20 -20.90 1.33
CA LEU A 49 -1.54 -20.31 1.39
C LEU A 49 -2.50 -20.92 0.37
N PHE A 50 -2.00 -21.31 -0.81
CA PHE A 50 -2.77 -21.94 -1.89
C PHE A 50 -2.55 -23.44 -2.02
N SER A 51 -2.00 -24.08 -1.00
CA SER A 51 -1.75 -25.52 -0.99
C SER A 51 -2.98 -26.28 -0.50
N ASP A 52 -3.22 -27.47 -1.05
CA ASP A 52 -4.30 -28.37 -0.62
C ASP A 52 -4.13 -28.90 0.83
N SER A 53 -2.92 -28.81 1.39
CA SER A 53 -2.67 -29.21 2.77
C SER A 53 -3.19 -28.19 3.78
N PRO A 54 -4.15 -28.54 4.66
CA PRO A 54 -4.68 -27.61 5.68
C PRO A 54 -3.61 -27.11 6.65
N HIS A 55 -2.59 -27.93 6.92
CA HIS A 55 -1.48 -27.57 7.80
C HIS A 55 -0.61 -26.46 7.19
N LYS A 56 -0.39 -26.49 5.86
CA LYS A 56 0.35 -25.44 5.15
C LYS A 56 -0.45 -24.14 5.12
N VAL A 57 -1.76 -24.22 4.88
CA VAL A 57 -2.63 -23.04 4.92
C VAL A 57 -2.64 -22.42 6.32
N ALA A 58 -2.78 -23.23 7.38
CA ALA A 58 -2.71 -22.76 8.76
C ALA A 58 -1.36 -22.09 9.09
N PHE A 59 -0.25 -22.67 8.62
CA PHE A 59 1.08 -22.06 8.75
C PHE A 59 1.14 -20.69 8.07
N ALA A 60 0.62 -20.57 6.84
CA ALA A 60 0.60 -19.32 6.09
C ALA A 60 -0.24 -18.25 6.81
N LEU A 61 -1.44 -18.60 7.28
CA LEU A 61 -2.31 -17.68 8.01
C LEU A 61 -1.67 -17.19 9.31
N HIS A 62 -1.02 -18.07 10.07
CA HIS A 62 -0.27 -17.69 11.28
C HIS A 62 0.86 -16.71 10.95
N ARG A 63 1.57 -16.94 9.84
CA ARG A 63 2.65 -16.04 9.40
C ARG A 63 2.12 -14.67 8.98
N ILE A 64 1.02 -14.62 8.24
CA ILE A 64 0.37 -13.37 7.84
C ILE A 64 -0.14 -12.60 9.08
N SER A 65 -0.66 -13.30 10.10
CA SER A 65 -0.99 -12.67 11.39
C SER A 65 0.22 -11.99 12.03
N THR A 66 1.39 -12.64 11.99
CA THR A 66 2.66 -12.03 12.45
C THR A 66 3.02 -10.78 11.64
N TRP A 67 2.77 -10.79 10.32
CA TRP A 67 3.00 -9.63 9.45
C TRP A 67 2.04 -8.48 9.74
N ARG A 68 0.78 -8.75 10.10
CA ARG A 68 -0.19 -7.71 10.51
C ARG A 68 0.33 -6.92 11.71
N SER A 69 0.91 -7.60 12.69
CA SER A 69 1.49 -6.96 13.88
C SER A 69 2.67 -6.03 13.57
N ARG A 70 3.25 -6.10 12.35
CA ARG A 70 4.34 -5.19 11.90
C ARG A 70 3.82 -3.90 11.25
N GLY A 71 2.52 -3.80 10.92
CA GLY A 71 1.89 -2.57 10.43
C GLY A 71 2.14 -2.20 8.96
N CYS A 72 2.93 -2.96 8.21
CA CYS A 72 3.27 -2.70 6.80
C CYS A 72 2.71 -3.74 5.81
N LEU A 73 1.65 -4.48 6.18
CA LEU A 73 1.06 -5.51 5.33
C LEU A 73 0.24 -4.90 4.17
N PRO A 74 0.54 -5.23 2.91
CA PRO A 74 -0.32 -4.87 1.78
C PRO A 74 -1.76 -5.37 1.96
N VAL A 75 -2.74 -4.49 1.76
CA VAL A 75 -4.18 -4.79 1.92
C VAL A 75 -4.64 -6.02 1.15
N VAL A 76 -4.10 -6.24 -0.05
CA VAL A 76 -4.44 -7.40 -0.87
C VAL A 76 -4.05 -8.73 -0.20
N ILE A 77 -2.96 -8.76 0.57
CA ILE A 77 -2.56 -9.96 1.31
C ILE A 77 -3.50 -10.16 2.50
N ASP A 78 -3.87 -9.08 3.18
CA ASP A 78 -4.79 -9.13 4.31
C ASP A 78 -6.17 -9.68 3.91
N VAL A 79 -6.76 -9.11 2.85
CA VAL A 79 -8.05 -9.53 2.29
C VAL A 79 -7.99 -10.99 1.82
N THR A 80 -6.93 -11.37 1.10
CA THR A 80 -6.77 -12.74 0.60
C THR A 80 -6.69 -13.74 1.76
N ALA A 81 -5.92 -13.41 2.81
CA ALA A 81 -5.82 -14.25 3.99
C ALA A 81 -7.17 -14.42 4.70
N SER A 82 -7.96 -13.35 4.81
CA SER A 82 -9.31 -13.42 5.38
C SER A 82 -10.26 -14.30 4.56
N ILE A 83 -10.24 -14.19 3.23
CA ILE A 83 -11.06 -15.05 2.35
C ILE A 83 -10.71 -16.52 2.56
N ILE A 84 -9.41 -16.85 2.56
CA ILE A 84 -8.93 -18.23 2.72
C ILE A 84 -9.24 -18.75 4.12
N GLU A 85 -9.09 -17.93 5.15
CA GLU A 85 -9.47 -18.30 6.51
C GLU A 85 -10.97 -18.64 6.61
N ILE A 86 -11.84 -17.87 5.94
CA ILE A 86 -13.27 -18.15 5.87
C ILE A 86 -13.53 -19.47 5.16
N GLN A 87 -12.92 -19.70 3.99
CA GLN A 87 -13.04 -20.97 3.24
C GLN A 87 -12.61 -22.16 4.10
N GLN A 88 -11.51 -22.02 4.85
CA GLN A 88 -11.03 -23.07 5.75
C GLN A 88 -11.98 -23.33 6.92
N LYS A 89 -12.82 -22.37 7.33
CA LYS A 89 -13.80 -22.57 8.40
C LYS A 89 -15.12 -23.10 7.87
N ASP A 90 -15.44 -22.83 6.61
CA ASP A 90 -16.66 -23.29 5.95
C ASP A 90 -16.67 -24.83 5.80
N PRO A 91 -17.68 -25.53 6.34
CA PRO A 91 -17.85 -26.96 6.14
C PRO A 91 -18.00 -27.35 4.67
N VAL A 92 -18.68 -26.55 3.85
CA VAL A 92 -18.99 -26.89 2.45
C VAL A 92 -17.72 -26.96 1.59
N TYR A 93 -16.77 -26.06 1.85
CA TYR A 93 -15.48 -26.04 1.16
C TYR A 93 -14.51 -27.16 1.57
N ARG A 94 -14.81 -27.92 2.63
CA ARG A 94 -14.01 -29.11 2.99
C ARG A 94 -14.40 -30.36 2.21
N TYR A 95 -15.55 -30.36 1.54
CA TYR A 95 -16.12 -31.55 0.88
C TYR A 95 -16.14 -31.46 -0.66
N LEU A 96 -15.61 -30.37 -1.24
CA LEU A 96 -15.43 -30.17 -2.68
C LEU A 96 -13.95 -30.25 -3.02
#